data_AF-G7WHM7-F1
#
_entry.id   AF-G7WHM7-F1
#
_cell.length_a   1.000
_cell.length_b   1.000
_cell.length_c   1.000
_cell.angle_alpha   90.00
_cell.angle_beta   90.00
_cell.angle_gamma   90.00
#
_symmetry.space_group_name_H-M   'P 1'
#
loop_
_entity.id
_entity.type
_entity.pdbx_description
1 polymer ?
#
loop_
_entity_poly.entity_id
_entity_poly.type
_entity_poly.pdbx_seq_one_letter_code
_entity_poly.pdbx_strand_id
1 'polypeptide(L)' 'MELDLDCLMNLIETARVNLNNSAKYKSLTDPCILEMSQRLDHLINKYYLITKTCRIPS' A
#
# COMPACT_ATOMS: atom_id res chain seq x y z
N MET A 1 -4.96 -18.11 -5.83
CA MET A 1 -3.84 -17.14 -5.96
C MET A 1 -4.37 -15.76 -6.37
N GLU A 2 -5.31 -15.66 -7.32
CA GLU A 2 -5.98 -14.38 -7.67
C GLU A 2 -6.66 -13.68 -6.50
N LEU A 3 -7.40 -14.43 -5.65
CA LEU A 3 -8.07 -13.88 -4.46
C LEU A 3 -7.13 -13.16 -3.46
N ASP A 4 -5.85 -13.54 -3.40
CA ASP A 4 -4.86 -12.93 -2.50
C ASP A 4 -4.37 -11.58 -3.06
N LEU A 5 -4.28 -11.46 -4.38
CA LEU A 5 -3.86 -10.22 -5.05
C LEU A 5 -4.97 -9.16 -5.00
N ASP A 6 -6.23 -9.56 -5.21
CA ASP A 6 -7.38 -8.66 -5.12
C ASP A 6 -7.56 -8.14 -3.68
N CYS A 7 -7.38 -9.01 -2.68
CA CYS A 7 -7.39 -8.61 -1.28
C CYS A 7 -6.28 -7.59 -0.99
N LEU A 8 -5.06 -7.85 -1.46
CA LEU A 8 -3.93 -6.94 -1.29
C LEU A 8 -4.17 -5.59 -1.99
N MET A 9 -4.75 -5.60 -3.19
CA MET A 9 -5.08 -4.38 -3.93
C MET A 9 -6.13 -3.54 -3.19
N ASN A 10 -7.16 -4.17 -2.61
CA ASN A 10 -8.15 -3.49 -1.77
C ASN A 10 -7.51 -2.87 -0.51
N LEU A 11 -6.54 -3.54 0.10
CA LEU A 11 -5.79 -3.01 1.25
C LEU A 11 -4.94 -1.80 0.85
N ILE A 12 -4.28 -1.84 -0.31
CA ILE A 12 -3.51 -0.71 -0.86
C ILE A 12 -4.44 0.48 -1.08
N GLU A 13 -5.60 0.27 -1.72
CA GLU A 13 -6.56 1.33 -1.99
C GLU A 13 -7.09 1.97 -0.70
N THR A 14 -7.46 1.13 0.27
CA THR A 14 -7.94 1.59 1.58
C THR A 14 -6.87 2.42 2.31
N ALA A 15 -5.62 1.94 2.32
CA ALA A 15 -4.51 2.67 2.93
C ALA A 15 -4.25 4.00 2.23
N ARG A 16 -4.32 4.03 0.89
CA ARG A 16 -4.16 5.25 0.08
C ARG A 16 -5.23 6.28 0.39
N VAL A 17 -6.50 5.88 0.44
CA VAL A 17 -7.62 6.76 0.77
C VAL A 17 -7.46 7.33 2.18
N ASN A 18 -7.11 6.50 3.16
CA ASN A 18 -6.93 6.93 4.55
C ASN A 18 -5.77 7.91 4.71
N LEU A 19 -4.63 7.64 4.07
CA LEU A 19 -3.47 8.53 4.06
C LEU A 19 -3.84 9.89 3.44
N ASN A 20 -4.42 9.88 2.24
CA ASN A 20 -4.80 11.10 1.52
C ASN A 20 -5.83 11.93 2.30
N ASN A 21 -6.81 11.27 2.92
CA ASN A 21 -7.80 11.98 3.74
C ASN A 21 -7.16 12.58 5.00
N SER A 22 -6.23 11.88 5.64
CA SER A 22 -5.54 12.38 6.83
C SER A 22 -4.59 13.53 6.50
N ALA A 23 -3.87 13.44 5.38
CA ALA A 23 -2.92 14.46 4.91
C ALA A 23 -3.60 15.77 4.48
N LYS A 24 -4.92 15.78 4.25
CA LYS A 24 -5.68 17.04 4.05
C LYS A 24 -5.75 17.90 5.31
N TYR A 25 -5.64 17.28 6.49
CA TYR A 25 -5.88 17.94 7.78
C TYR A 25 -4.65 17.93 8.69
N LYS A 26 -3.59 17.20 8.32
CA LYS A 26 -2.36 17.05 9.10
C LYS A 26 -1.14 17.39 8.26
N SER A 27 -0.05 17.81 8.93
CA SER A 27 1.24 17.99 8.28
C SER A 27 1.74 16.66 7.69
N LEU A 28 2.46 16.72 6.56
CA LEU A 28 3.13 15.55 5.99
C LEU A 28 4.23 15.00 6.92
N THR A 29 4.72 15.81 7.86
CA THR A 29 5.67 15.40 8.90
C THR A 29 5.01 14.90 10.17
N ASP A 30 3.67 14.91 10.25
CA ASP A 30 2.95 14.36 11.39
C ASP A 30 3.29 12.86 11.55
N PRO A 31 3.62 12.39 12.76
CA PRO A 31 4.00 10.99 12.98
C PRO A 31 2.95 9.98 12.48
N CYS A 32 1.66 10.30 12.58
CA CYS A 32 0.61 9.41 12.08
C CYS A 32 0.60 9.36 10.54
N ILE A 33 0.90 10.48 9.87
CA ILE A 33 1.01 10.52 8.40
C ILE A 33 2.22 9.73 7.92
N LEU A 34 3.35 9.84 8.63
CA LEU A 34 4.53 9.02 8.36
C LEU A 34 4.25 7.53 8.53
N GLU A 35 3.59 7.14 9.63
CA GLU A 35 3.21 5.74 9.88
C GLU A 35 2.28 5.20 8.77
N MET A 36 1.25 5.97 8.40
CA MET A 36 0.34 5.61 7.32
C MET A 36 1.07 5.46 5.97
N SER A 37 2.04 6.34 5.69
CA SER A 37 2.85 6.31 4.48
C SER A 37 3.72 5.05 4.43
N GLN A 38 4.42 4.75 5.52
CA GLN A 38 5.24 3.53 5.65
C GLN A 38 4.42 2.25 5.48
N ARG A 39 3.19 2.25 6.02
CA ARG A 39 2.28 1.11 5.90
C ARG A 39 1.77 0.92 4.47
N LEU A 40 1.50 2.01 3.75
CA LEU A 40 1.16 1.96 2.33
C LEU A 40 2.34 1.44 1.49
N ASP A 41 3.55 1.94 1.75
CA ASP A 41 4.77 1.47 1.08
C ASP A 41 5.01 -0.03 1.29
N HIS A 42 4.77 -0.52 2.50
CA HIS A 42 4.89 -1.95 2.79
C HIS A 42 3.93 -2.80 1.94
N LEU A 43 2.67 -2.38 1.82
CA LEU A 43 1.67 -3.10 1.01
C LEU A 43 2.01 -3.09 -0.48
N ILE A 44 2.47 -1.94 -1.00
CA ILE A 44 2.93 -1.79 -2.39
C ILE A 44 4.13 -2.70 -2.66
N ASN A 45 5.12 -2.72 -1.75
CA ASN A 45 6.28 -3.59 -1.87
C ASN A 45 5.89 -5.08 -1.86
N LYS A 46 4.93 -5.47 -1.02
CA LYS A 46 4.39 -6.83 -1.02
C LYS A 46 3.73 -7.17 -2.37
N TYR A 47 2.97 -6.25 -2.94
CA TYR A 47 2.35 -6.43 -4.26
C TYR A 47 3.41 -6.60 -5.36
N TYR A 48 4.43 -5.75 -5.37
CA TYR A 48 5.55 -5.88 -6.30
C TYR A 48 6.29 -7.19 -6.14
N LEU A 49 6.52 -7.65 -4.91
CA LEU A 49 7.18 -8.93 -4.68
C LEU A 49 6.37 -10.08 -5.27
N ILE A 50 5.07 -10.17 -4.97
CA ILE A 50 4.20 -11.24 -5.46
C ILE A 50 4.12 -11.22 -6.99
N THR A 51 3.85 -10.05 -7.58
CA THR A 51 3.74 -9.90 -9.04
C THR A 51 5.06 -10.16 -9.76
N LYS A 52 6.20 -9.79 -9.17
CA LYS A 52 7.53 -10.10 -9.70
C LYS A 52 7.86 -11.59 -9.60
N THR A 53 7.47 -12.27 -8.52
CA THR A 53 7.65 -13.73 -8.38
C THR A 53 6.74 -14.54 -9.30
N CYS A 54 5.55 -14.03 -9.62
CA CYS A 54 4.65 -14.66 -10.60
C CYS A 54 5.12 -14.46 -12.04
N ARG A 55 5.95 -13.45 -12.30
CA ARG A 55 6.65 -13.23 -13.59
C ARG A 55 7.96 -14.03 -13.59
N ILE A 56 7.88 -15.35 -13.73
CA ILE A 56 9.06 -16.15 -14.07
C ILE A 56 9.57 -15.62 -15.43
N PRO A 57 10.85 -15.21 -15.56
CA PRO A 57 11.40 -14.91 -16.87
C PRO A 57 11.47 -16.22 -17.66
N SER A 58 10.69 -16.30 -18.73
CA SER A 58 10.89 -17.23 -19.85
C SER A 58 12.27 -17.04 -20.48
#